data_AF-A0A941E6D7-F1
#
_entry.id   AF-A0A941E6D7-F1
#
_cell.length_a   1.000
_cell.length_b   1.000
_cell.length_c   1.000
_cell.angle_alpha   90.00
_cell.angle_beta   90.00
_cell.angle_gamma   90.00
#
_symmetry.space_group_name_H-M   'P 1'
#
loop_
_entity.id
_entity.type
_entity.pdbx_description
1 polymer ?
#
loop_
_entity_poly.entity_id
_entity_poly.type
_entity_poly.pdbx_seq_one_letter_code
_entity_poly.pdbx_strand_id
1 'polypeptide(L)'
;GEGWGRIVNVSSGIAARPESMVRGNAYAATKAALEAHTLNLAAELRGTGVTVNVFRPGRVDTAMQEWIRGQDLERIGAALHGRFNRFVTSGELITPERSAAALLARLGGAETGAIWEA
;
A
#
# COMPACT_ATOMS: atom_id res chain seq x y z
N GLY A 1 -2.20 4.94 33.28
CA GLY A 1 -1.72 3.71 32.62
C GLY A 1 -1.14 4.14 31.30
N GLU A 2 0.06 3.68 30.96
CA GLU A 2 0.64 3.92 29.63
C GLU A 2 -0.29 3.31 28.58
N GLY A 3 -0.55 4.06 27.50
CA GLY A 3 -1.52 3.67 26.48
C GLY A 3 -1.00 2.58 25.56
N TRP A 4 -1.90 1.76 25.02
CA TRP A 4 -1.58 0.81 23.96
C TRP A 4 -2.39 1.15 22.71
N GLY A 5 -1.75 1.09 21.55
CA GLY A 5 -2.42 1.29 20.26
C GLY A 5 -1.61 0.79 19.08
N ARG A 6 -2.29 0.45 17.98
CA ARG A 6 -1.69 0.00 16.72
C ARG A 6 -2.33 0.77 15.57
N ILE A 7 -1.54 1.58 14.89
CA ILE A 7 -1.96 2.32 13.70
C ILE A 7 -1.24 1.71 12.50
N VAL A 8 -1.99 1.31 11.49
CA VAL A 8 -1.45 0.81 10.24
C VAL A 8 -2.07 1.58 9.09
N ASN A 9 -1.23 2.27 8.32
CA ASN A 9 -1.64 2.98 7.12
C ASN A 9 -1.41 2.10 5.89
N VAL A 10 -2.48 1.88 5.11
CA VAL A 10 -2.39 1.08 3.89
C VAL A 10 -1.88 1.94 2.73
N SER A 11 -0.62 1.75 2.38
CA SER A 11 0.05 2.41 1.26
C SER A 11 -0.02 1.56 -0.02
N SER A 12 0.92 1.75 -0.92
CA SER A 12 1.12 0.98 -2.14
C SER A 12 2.60 1.04 -2.51
N GLY A 13 3.12 -0.03 -3.12
CA GLY A 13 4.49 -0.03 -3.66
C GLY A 13 4.75 1.07 -4.69
N ILE A 14 3.71 1.78 -5.17
CA ILE A 14 3.88 2.97 -6.01
C ILE A 14 4.64 4.10 -5.32
N ALA A 15 4.55 4.20 -3.99
CA ALA A 15 5.24 5.25 -3.24
C ALA A 15 6.77 5.16 -3.42
N ALA A 16 7.30 3.95 -3.61
CA ALA A 16 8.72 3.72 -3.87
C ALA A 16 9.13 3.87 -5.34
N ARG A 17 8.18 3.85 -6.28
CA ARG A 17 8.41 3.92 -7.74
C ARG A 17 7.35 4.78 -8.43
N PRO A 18 7.18 6.07 -8.05
CA PRO A 18 6.09 6.90 -8.51
C PRO A 18 6.07 7.10 -10.04
N GLU A 19 7.25 7.09 -10.67
CA GLU A 19 7.44 7.19 -12.12
C GLU A 19 6.82 6.00 -12.88
N SER A 20 6.61 4.86 -12.22
CA SER A 20 6.07 3.67 -12.86
C SER A 20 4.58 3.78 -13.24
N MET A 21 3.85 4.79 -12.72
CA MET A 21 2.41 4.98 -12.97
C MET A 21 2.11 6.37 -13.54
N VAL A 22 2.46 6.56 -14.80
CA VAL A 22 2.06 7.74 -15.58
C VAL A 22 0.53 7.88 -15.53
N ARG A 23 0.04 9.14 -15.41
CA ARG A 23 -1.38 9.51 -15.15
C ARG A 23 -1.91 9.17 -13.76
N GLY A 24 -1.11 8.57 -12.89
CA GLY A 24 -1.46 8.29 -11.50
C GLY A 24 -0.93 9.30 -10.47
N ASN A 25 -0.61 10.54 -10.88
CA ASN A 25 0.11 11.51 -10.05
C ASN A 25 -0.53 11.71 -8.67
N ALA A 26 -1.83 12.00 -8.60
CA ALA A 26 -2.53 12.22 -7.34
C ALA A 26 -2.46 10.98 -6.42
N TYR A 27 -2.61 9.77 -6.99
CA TYR A 27 -2.51 8.54 -6.21
C TYR A 27 -1.07 8.29 -5.72
N ALA A 28 -0.07 8.43 -6.59
CA ALA A 28 1.33 8.25 -6.22
C ALA A 28 1.76 9.26 -5.15
N ALA A 29 1.39 10.54 -5.30
CA ALA A 29 1.70 11.61 -4.36
C ALA A 29 1.04 11.37 -2.99
N THR A 30 -0.24 11.02 -2.96
CA THR A 30 -0.95 10.75 -1.70
C THR A 30 -0.41 9.52 -0.98
N LYS A 31 -0.02 8.47 -1.70
CA LYS A 31 0.62 7.29 -1.08
C LYS A 31 2.02 7.60 -0.55
N ALA A 32 2.83 8.37 -1.27
CA ALA A 32 4.12 8.83 -0.75
C ALA A 32 3.96 9.74 0.50
N ALA A 33 3.00 10.67 0.47
CA ALA A 33 2.68 11.53 1.61
C ALA A 33 2.21 10.71 2.83
N LEU A 34 1.41 9.66 2.61
CA LEU A 34 0.95 8.76 3.67
C LEU A 34 2.12 8.02 4.33
N GLU A 35 3.12 7.57 3.56
CA GLU A 35 4.33 6.94 4.13
C GLU A 35 5.15 7.93 4.94
N ALA A 36 5.37 9.14 4.42
CA ALA A 36 6.08 10.20 5.16
C ALA A 36 5.35 10.56 6.47
N HIS A 37 4.03 10.72 6.42
CA HIS A 37 3.20 10.95 7.60
C HIS A 37 3.33 9.82 8.62
N THR A 38 3.30 8.57 8.17
CA THR A 38 3.39 7.39 9.05
C THR A 38 4.74 7.32 9.77
N LEU A 39 5.84 7.55 9.04
CA LEU A 39 7.19 7.53 9.63
C LEU A 39 7.40 8.67 10.62
N ASN A 40 6.90 9.86 10.32
CA ASN A 40 6.99 11.01 11.21
C ASN A 40 6.14 10.80 12.47
N LEU A 41 4.88 10.37 12.34
CA LEU A 41 4.00 10.09 13.48
C LEU A 41 4.55 8.95 14.37
N ALA A 42 5.18 7.93 13.78
CA ALA A 42 5.87 6.89 14.53
C ALA A 42 7.01 7.44 15.42
N ALA A 43 7.73 8.45 14.94
CA ALA A 43 8.78 9.10 15.71
C ALA A 43 8.21 9.95 16.85
N GLU A 44 7.11 10.67 16.61
CA GLU A 44 6.41 11.48 17.62
C GLU A 44 5.82 10.62 18.75
N LEU A 45 5.31 9.43 18.43
CA LEU A 45 4.67 8.54 19.40
C LEU A 45 5.64 7.55 20.08
N ARG A 46 6.95 7.68 19.86
CA ARG A 46 7.93 6.78 20.46
C ARG A 46 7.87 6.85 22.00
N GLY A 47 7.83 5.68 22.64
CA GLY A 47 7.76 5.56 24.10
C GLY A 47 6.35 5.71 24.68
N THR A 48 5.32 5.99 23.86
CA THR A 48 3.93 6.11 24.34
C THR A 48 3.20 4.77 24.47
N GLY A 49 3.77 3.69 23.92
CA GLY A 49 3.13 2.38 23.77
C GLY A 49 2.24 2.22 22.52
N VAL A 50 2.07 3.30 21.74
CA VAL A 50 1.41 3.29 20.42
C VAL A 50 2.44 3.05 19.32
N THR A 51 2.17 2.12 18.40
CA THR A 51 2.99 1.93 17.20
C THR A 51 2.27 2.37 15.94
N VAL A 52 3.04 2.85 14.97
CA VAL A 52 2.54 3.39 13.70
C VAL A 52 3.39 2.84 12.56
N ASN A 53 2.76 2.09 11.64
CA ASN A 53 3.47 1.41 10.55
C ASN A 53 2.75 1.56 9.22
N VAL A 54 3.50 1.39 8.13
CA VAL A 54 2.97 1.31 6.77
C VAL A 54 2.76 -0.15 6.42
N PHE A 55 1.64 -0.45 5.77
CA PHE A 55 1.44 -1.73 5.09
C PHE A 55 1.19 -1.51 3.60
N ARG A 56 2.03 -2.12 2.77
CA ARG A 56 1.84 -2.20 1.32
C ARG A 56 1.24 -3.57 1.01
N PRO A 57 -0.01 -3.63 0.52
CA PRO A 57 -0.77 -4.88 0.44
C PRO A 57 -0.34 -5.80 -0.73
N GLY A 58 0.70 -5.44 -1.48
CA GLY A 58 1.03 -6.13 -2.73
C GLY A 58 -0.01 -5.92 -3.83
N ARG A 59 0.04 -6.76 -4.87
CA ARG A 59 -0.88 -6.69 -6.01
C ARG A 59 -2.10 -7.57 -5.74
N VAL A 60 -3.01 -7.08 -4.92
CA VAL A 60 -4.20 -7.84 -4.52
C VAL A 60 -5.24 -7.85 -5.63
N ASP A 61 -5.83 -9.01 -5.91
CA ASP A 61 -6.99 -9.09 -6.78
C ASP A 61 -8.21 -8.45 -6.08
N THR A 62 -8.60 -7.27 -6.57
CA THR A 62 -9.61 -6.41 -5.93
C THR A 62 -10.47 -5.75 -6.98
N ALA A 63 -11.64 -5.25 -6.58
CA ALA A 63 -12.51 -4.44 -7.43
C ALA A 63 -11.79 -3.21 -8.02
N MET A 64 -10.77 -2.66 -7.34
CA MET A 64 -9.95 -1.56 -7.87
C MET A 64 -9.16 -2.00 -9.11
N GLN A 65 -8.57 -3.20 -9.08
CA GLN A 65 -7.84 -3.77 -10.20
C GLN A 65 -8.77 -4.05 -11.39
N GLU A 66 -9.95 -4.62 -11.14
CA GLU A 66 -10.98 -4.81 -12.15
C GLU A 66 -11.44 -3.49 -12.77
N TRP A 67 -11.71 -2.48 -11.94
CA TRP A 67 -12.14 -1.16 -12.41
C TRP A 67 -11.10 -0.51 -13.33
N ILE A 68 -9.81 -0.58 -12.97
CA ILE A 68 -8.71 -0.03 -13.80
C ILE A 68 -8.64 -0.75 -15.15
N ARG A 69 -8.75 -2.09 -15.17
CA ARG A 69 -8.73 -2.87 -16.42
C ARG A 69 -9.94 -2.61 -17.31
N GLY A 70 -11.07 -2.18 -16.72
CA GLY A 70 -12.28 -1.79 -17.44
C GLY A 70 -12.31 -0.33 -17.93
N GLN A 71 -11.30 0.49 -17.65
CA GLN A 71 -11.27 1.88 -18.12
C GLN A 71 -10.80 2.00 -19.57
N ASP A 72 -11.25 3.05 -20.26
CA ASP A 72 -10.80 3.43 -21.60
C ASP A 72 -9.29 3.77 -21.62
N LEU A 73 -8.61 3.34 -22.69
CA LEU A 73 -7.21 3.65 -22.97
C LEU A 73 -6.95 5.15 -23.07
N GLU A 74 -7.89 5.95 -23.56
CA GLU A 74 -7.73 7.41 -23.60
C GLU A 74 -7.66 8.01 -22.19
N ARG A 75 -8.43 7.44 -21.25
CA ARG A 75 -8.51 7.91 -19.86
C ARG A 75 -7.26 7.55 -19.07
N ILE A 76 -6.85 6.29 -19.10
CA ILE A 76 -5.78 5.79 -18.22
C ILE A 76 -4.45 5.54 -18.94
N GLY A 77 -4.43 5.54 -20.26
CA GLY A 77 -3.25 5.27 -21.09
C GLY A 77 -2.97 3.78 -21.27
N ALA A 78 -2.50 3.42 -22.47
CA ALA A 78 -2.16 2.04 -22.84
C ALA A 78 -1.09 1.40 -21.93
N ALA A 79 -0.12 2.18 -21.45
CA ALA A 79 0.92 1.68 -20.56
C ALA A 79 0.36 1.21 -19.21
N LEU A 80 -0.56 1.98 -18.62
CA LEU A 80 -1.16 1.64 -17.33
C LEU A 80 -2.14 0.48 -17.47
N HIS A 81 -3.01 0.54 -18.48
CA HIS A 81 -3.95 -0.54 -18.80
C HIS A 81 -3.21 -1.87 -19.04
N GLY A 82 -2.20 -1.86 -19.91
CA GLY A 82 -1.37 -3.02 -20.20
C GLY A 82 -0.63 -3.55 -18.97
N ARG A 83 -0.17 -2.68 -18.06
CA ARG A 83 0.47 -3.10 -16.81
C ARG A 83 -0.48 -3.88 -15.89
N PHE A 84 -1.71 -3.39 -15.71
CA PHE A 84 -2.71 -4.07 -14.87
C PHE A 84 -3.20 -5.38 -15.50
N ASN A 85 -3.33 -5.43 -16.83
CA ASN A 85 -3.62 -6.69 -17.53
C ASN A 85 -2.50 -7.71 -17.40
N ARG A 86 -1.23 -7.26 -17.47
CA ARG A 86 -0.09 -8.16 -17.28
C ARG A 86 -0.17 -8.88 -15.94
N PHE A 87 -0.49 -8.18 -14.85
CA PHE A 87 -0.59 -8.79 -13.53
C PHE A 87 -1.56 -9.97 -13.48
N VAL A 88 -2.67 -9.90 -14.22
CA VAL A 88 -3.62 -11.00 -14.35
C VAL A 88 -3.00 -12.14 -15.17
N THR A 89 -2.53 -11.83 -16.37
CA THR A 89 -2.03 -12.84 -17.32
C THR A 89 -0.75 -13.55 -16.84
N SER A 90 0.05 -12.90 -16.00
CA SER A 90 1.29 -13.44 -15.43
C SER A 90 1.09 -14.16 -14.09
N GLY A 91 -0.13 -14.13 -13.52
CA GLY A 91 -0.40 -14.71 -12.20
C GLY A 91 0.28 -13.96 -11.04
N GLU A 92 0.61 -12.68 -11.20
CA GLU A 92 1.26 -11.86 -10.17
C GLU A 92 0.28 -11.36 -9.09
N LEU A 93 -1.02 -11.61 -9.24
CA LEU A 93 -2.03 -11.23 -8.26
C LEU A 93 -2.03 -12.17 -7.07
N ILE A 94 -2.09 -11.58 -5.87
CA ILE A 94 -2.30 -12.32 -4.63
C ILE A 94 -3.75 -12.21 -4.16
N THR A 95 -4.22 -13.18 -3.38
CA THR A 95 -5.56 -13.11 -2.80
C THR A 95 -5.60 -12.11 -1.64
N PRO A 96 -6.77 -11.53 -1.34
CA PRO A 96 -6.97 -10.71 -0.15
C PRO A 96 -6.53 -11.40 1.14
N GLU A 97 -6.76 -12.70 1.27
CA GLU A 97 -6.40 -13.50 2.46
C GLU A 97 -4.89 -13.59 2.63
N ARG A 98 -4.14 -13.75 1.53
CA ARG A 98 -2.67 -13.76 1.58
C ARG A 98 -2.13 -12.40 2.02
N SER A 99 -2.67 -11.30 1.48
CA SER A 99 -2.32 -9.95 1.94
C SER A 99 -2.66 -9.75 3.41
N ALA A 100 -3.85 -10.18 3.85
CA ALA A 100 -4.29 -10.04 5.23
C ALA A 100 -3.39 -10.84 6.20
N ALA A 101 -3.01 -12.07 5.83
CA ALA A 101 -2.10 -12.90 6.63
C ALA A 101 -0.74 -12.23 6.84
N ALA A 102 -0.18 -11.59 5.81
CA ALA A 102 1.09 -10.86 5.91
C ALA A 102 1.01 -9.66 6.87
N LEU A 103 -0.13 -8.96 6.91
CA LEU A 103 -0.39 -7.89 7.88
C LEU A 103 -0.53 -8.45 9.31
N LEU A 104 -1.37 -9.48 9.49
CA LEU A 104 -1.66 -10.07 10.80
C LEU A 104 -0.39 -10.62 11.48
N ALA A 105 0.55 -11.16 10.70
CA ALA A 105 1.83 -11.63 11.21
C ALA A 105 2.68 -10.55 11.91
N ARG A 106 2.38 -9.26 11.69
CA ARG A 106 3.15 -8.12 12.20
C ARG A 106 2.39 -7.23 13.16
N LEU A 107 1.05 -7.24 13.08
CA LEU A 107 0.18 -6.34 13.85
C LEU A 107 0.38 -6.42 15.37
N GLY A 108 0.69 -7.61 15.91
CA GLY A 108 0.96 -7.82 17.33
C GLY A 108 2.34 -7.38 17.81
N GLY A 109 3.24 -7.01 16.89
CA GLY A 109 4.62 -6.66 17.21
C GLY A 109 4.79 -5.32 17.93
N ALA A 110 6.03 -5.04 18.31
CA ALA A 110 6.47 -3.78 18.91
C ALA A 110 7.15 -2.84 17.90
N GLU A 111 7.28 -3.25 16.63
CA GLU A 111 7.83 -2.41 15.56
C GLU A 111 6.99 -1.13 15.38
N THR A 112 7.67 -0.01 15.15
CA THR A 112 7.09 1.30 14.85
C THR A 112 7.96 2.01 13.83
N GLY A 113 7.35 2.72 12.88
CA GLY A 113 8.05 3.35 11.76
C GLY A 113 8.52 2.36 10.69
N ALA A 114 7.94 1.16 10.64
CA ALA A 114 8.27 0.15 9.65
C ALA A 114 7.40 0.28 8.39
N ILE A 115 7.95 -0.15 7.26
CA ILE A 115 7.23 -0.34 6.01
C ILE A 115 7.18 -1.83 5.72
N TRP A 116 5.99 -2.41 5.80
CA TRP A 116 5.75 -3.83 5.57
C TRP A 116 5.21 -4.06 4.17
N GLU A 117 5.59 -5.19 3.58
CA GLU A 117 5.10 -5.68 2.29
C GLU A 117 4.37 -7.01 2.51
N ALA A 118 3.37 -7.27 1.65
CA ALA A 118 2.67 -8.55 1.57
C ALA A 118 3.48 -9.65 0.89
#